data_AF-A0A3Q9I273-F1
#
_entry.id   AF-A0A3Q9I273-F1
#
_cell.length_a   1.000
_cell.length_b   1.000
_cell.length_c   1.000
_cell.angle_alpha   90.00
_cell.angle_beta   90.00
_cell.angle_gamma   90.00
#
_symmetry.space_group_name_H-M   'P 1'
#
loop_
_entity.id
_entity.type
_entity.pdbx_description
1 polymer ?
#
loop_
_entity_poly.entity_id
_entity_poly.type
_entity_poly.pdbx_seq_one_letter_code
_entity_poly.pdbx_strand_id
1 'polypeptide(L)'
;MTVESEQQLLQWKRLQFNCRRGNAEVEYLLSSYCHHLNPQNPHHRDQMDDLEALLSESDQTLFEWLLQSDTAESPGLIKIPDAFKPLIQAIRCFNRNMTT
;
A
#
# COMPACT_ATOMS: atom_id res chain seq x y z
N MET A 1 -1.06 -23.23 -15.48
CA MET A 1 -1.50 -22.04 -14.71
C MET A 1 -2.78 -22.44 -14.01
N THR A 2 -2.87 -22.32 -12.69
CA THR A 2 -4.08 -22.68 -11.92
C THR A 2 -5.05 -21.52 -11.91
N VAL A 3 -6.36 -21.77 -11.76
CA VAL A 3 -7.39 -20.71 -11.69
C VAL A 3 -7.08 -19.68 -10.61
N GLU A 4 -6.54 -20.11 -9.48
CA GLU A 4 -6.11 -19.25 -8.38
C GLU A 4 -4.98 -18.30 -8.79
N SER A 5 -3.99 -18.78 -9.54
CA SER A 5 -2.89 -17.94 -10.05
C SER A 5 -3.35 -16.88 -11.05
N GLU A 6 -4.41 -17.16 -11.82
CA GLU A 6 -5.01 -16.18 -12.74
C GLU A 6 -5.77 -15.09 -11.98
N GLN A 7 -6.51 -15.46 -10.93
CA GLN A 7 -7.22 -14.51 -10.07
C GLN A 7 -6.26 -13.56 -9.37
N GLN A 8 -5.15 -14.09 -8.82
CA GLN A 8 -4.10 -13.28 -8.20
C GLN A 8 -3.45 -12.31 -9.20
N LEU A 9 -3.17 -12.76 -10.42
CA LEU A 9 -2.63 -11.88 -11.47
C LEU A 9 -3.60 -10.75 -11.82
N LEU A 10 -4.91 -11.03 -11.91
CA LEU A 10 -5.93 -10.02 -12.17
C LEU A 10 -6.06 -9.04 -11.01
N GLN A 11 -6.02 -9.52 -9.77
CA GLN A 11 -6.01 -8.66 -8.59
C GLN A 11 -4.81 -7.72 -8.60
N TRP A 12 -3.60 -8.23 -8.81
CA TRP A 12 -2.39 -7.42 -8.88
C TRP A 12 -2.47 -6.32 -9.95
N LYS A 13 -2.99 -6.65 -11.14
CA LYS A 13 -3.23 -5.64 -12.19
C LYS A 13 -4.23 -4.56 -11.77
N ARG A 14 -5.29 -4.92 -11.05
CA ARG A 14 -6.24 -3.94 -10.49
C ARG A 14 -5.57 -3.05 -9.44
N LEU A 15 -4.76 -3.64 -8.56
CA LEU A 15 -4.00 -2.89 -7.55
C LEU A 15 -3.08 -1.87 -8.21
N GLN A 16 -2.34 -2.25 -9.26
CA GLN A 16 -1.49 -1.32 -10.02
C GLN A 16 -2.28 -0.12 -10.57
N PHE A 17 -3.48 -0.36 -11.08
CA PHE A 17 -4.34 0.72 -11.57
C PHE A 17 -4.86 1.61 -10.43
N ASN A 18 -5.28 1.01 -9.32
CA ASN A 18 -5.83 1.69 -8.14
C ASN A 18 -4.76 2.41 -7.29
N CYS A 19 -3.47 2.16 -7.55
CA CYS A 19 -2.38 2.94 -6.97
C CYS A 19 -2.27 4.36 -7.54
N ARG A 20 -2.96 4.68 -8.64
CA ARG A 20 -3.02 6.04 -9.18
C ARG A 20 -3.79 6.97 -8.25
N ARG A 21 -3.21 8.12 -7.90
CA ARG A 21 -3.74 9.05 -6.88
C ARG A 21 -3.57 10.50 -7.31
N GLY A 22 -4.36 11.39 -6.71
CA GLY A 22 -4.23 12.83 -6.94
C GLY A 22 -2.95 13.43 -6.34
N ASN A 23 -2.34 12.74 -5.37
CA ASN A 23 -1.07 13.13 -4.77
C ASN A 23 0.07 12.27 -5.31
N ALA A 24 1.06 12.91 -5.94
CA ALA A 24 2.17 12.22 -6.61
C ALA A 24 3.08 11.43 -5.65
N GLU A 25 3.26 11.89 -4.41
CA GLU A 25 4.12 11.21 -3.44
C GLU A 25 3.43 9.98 -2.86
N VAL A 26 2.13 10.07 -2.57
CA VAL A 26 1.29 8.93 -2.21
C VAL A 26 1.23 7.91 -3.34
N GLU A 27 1.00 8.35 -4.57
CA GLU A 27 1.01 7.49 -5.77
C GLU A 27 2.34 6.76 -5.90
N TYR A 28 3.46 7.46 -5.74
CA TYR A 28 4.80 6.88 -5.83
C TYR A 28 4.99 5.78 -4.79
N LEU A 29 4.69 6.05 -3.51
CA LEU A 29 4.88 5.08 -2.42
C LEU A 29 4.05 3.80 -2.64
N LEU A 30 2.78 3.96 -3.00
CA LEU A 30 1.85 2.86 -3.25
C LEU A 30 2.23 2.07 -4.50
N SER A 31 2.52 2.77 -5.60
CA SER A 31 2.92 2.13 -6.86
C SER A 31 4.21 1.35 -6.67
N SER A 32 5.23 1.96 -6.07
CA SER A 32 6.53 1.33 -5.81
C SER A 32 6.38 0.02 -5.03
N TYR A 33 5.61 0.05 -3.93
CA TYR A 33 5.34 -1.15 -3.14
C TYR A 33 4.51 -2.19 -3.91
N CYS A 34 3.48 -1.79 -4.64
CA CYS A 34 2.66 -2.69 -5.45
C CYS A 34 3.47 -3.40 -6.55
N HIS A 35 4.46 -2.73 -7.15
CA HIS A 35 5.35 -3.33 -8.17
C HIS A 35 6.31 -4.36 -7.58
N HIS A 36 6.64 -4.26 -6.28
CA HIS A 36 7.43 -5.25 -5.58
C HIS A 36 6.64 -6.53 -5.27
N LEU A 37 5.32 -6.43 -5.11
CA LEU A 37 4.47 -7.60 -4.93
C LEU A 37 4.49 -8.48 -6.18
N ASN A 38 4.40 -9.80 -5.95
CA ASN A 38 4.50 -10.80 -7.00
C ASN A 38 3.26 -11.69 -6.89
N PRO A 39 2.33 -11.64 -7.86
CA PRO A 39 1.10 -12.43 -7.81
C PRO A 39 1.33 -13.94 -7.86
N GLN A 40 2.53 -14.40 -8.20
CA GLN A 40 2.89 -15.82 -8.20
C GLN A 40 3.50 -16.27 -6.88
N ASN A 41 3.83 -15.35 -5.97
CA ASN A 41 4.37 -15.67 -4.65
C ASN A 41 3.22 -15.77 -3.63
N PRO A 42 2.93 -16.98 -3.08
CA PRO A 42 1.84 -17.15 -2.11
C PRO A 42 2.00 -16.28 -0.85
N HIS A 43 3.24 -15.96 -0.47
CA HIS A 43 3.52 -15.11 0.69
C HIS A 43 3.09 -13.64 0.48
N HIS A 44 2.89 -13.21 -0.76
CA HIS A 44 2.45 -11.85 -1.08
C HIS A 44 0.92 -11.73 -1.17
N ARG A 45 0.18 -12.84 -1.03
CA ARG A 45 -1.28 -12.83 -1.12
C ARG A 45 -1.93 -11.94 -0.07
N ASP A 46 -1.59 -12.14 1.20
CA ASP A 46 -2.18 -11.37 2.30
C ASP A 46 -1.84 -9.88 2.16
N GLN A 47 -0.63 -9.55 1.70
CA GLN A 47 -0.22 -8.16 1.43
C GLN A 47 -1.01 -7.53 0.27
N MET A 48 -1.42 -8.32 -0.73
CA MET A 48 -2.25 -7.84 -1.83
C MET A 48 -3.69 -7.58 -1.36
N ASP A 49 -4.24 -8.44 -0.52
CA ASP A 49 -5.58 -8.28 0.07
C ASP A 49 -5.61 -7.04 1.00
N ASP A 50 -4.60 -6.89 1.87
CA ASP A 50 -4.45 -5.72 2.73
C ASP A 50 -4.28 -4.42 1.91
N LEU A 51 -3.53 -4.49 0.81
CA LEU A 51 -3.36 -3.34 -0.09
C LEU A 51 -4.66 -2.99 -0.82
N GLU A 52 -5.46 -3.97 -1.24
CA GLU A 52 -6.77 -3.74 -1.85
C GLU A 52 -7.69 -2.98 -0.88
N ALA A 53 -7.71 -3.41 0.39
CA ALA A 53 -8.46 -2.74 1.45
C ALA A 53 -7.93 -1.32 1.71
N LEU A 54 -6.61 -1.14 1.81
CA LEU A 54 -6.00 0.18 2.02
C LEU A 54 -6.34 1.15 0.87
N LEU A 55 -6.33 0.68 -0.38
CA LEU A 55 -6.63 1.50 -1.57
C LEU A 55 -8.09 1.94 -1.65
N SER A 56 -8.99 1.43 -0.80
CA SER A 56 -10.36 1.94 -0.68
C SER A 56 -10.45 3.25 0.11
N GLU A 57 -9.38 3.63 0.81
CA GLU A 57 -9.31 4.87 1.58
C GLU A 57 -9.13 6.11 0.69
N SER A 58 -9.51 7.26 1.25
CA SER A 58 -9.39 8.55 0.56
C SER A 58 -7.93 8.98 0.41
N ASP A 59 -7.64 9.79 -0.62
CA ASP A 59 -6.30 10.34 -0.85
C ASP A 59 -5.79 11.16 0.35
N GLN A 60 -6.69 11.87 1.05
CA GLN A 60 -6.35 12.59 2.29
C GLN A 60 -5.92 11.63 3.39
N THR A 61 -6.70 10.57 3.63
CA THR A 61 -6.38 9.53 4.61
C THR A 61 -5.03 8.88 4.31
N LEU A 62 -4.82 8.48 3.05
CA LEU A 62 -3.59 7.85 2.59
C LEU A 62 -2.39 8.78 2.72
N PHE A 63 -2.55 10.07 2.42
CA PHE A 63 -1.51 11.07 2.62
C PHE A 63 -1.08 11.14 4.09
N GLU A 64 -2.02 11.30 5.01
CA GLU A 64 -1.72 11.37 6.45
C GLU A 64 -1.04 10.09 6.92
N TRP A 65 -1.57 8.92 6.54
CA TRP A 65 -1.05 7.64 6.97
C TRP A 65 0.28 7.24 6.34
N LEU A 66 0.62 7.67 5.14
CA LEU A 66 1.86 7.25 4.49
C LEU A 66 3.00 8.23 4.72
N LEU A 67 2.71 9.54 4.75
CA LEU A 67 3.74 10.58 4.73
C LEU A 67 3.98 11.24 6.10
N GLN A 68 2.99 11.28 6.99
CA GLN A 68 3.18 11.93 8.29
C GLN A 68 3.78 10.99 9.31
N SER A 69 4.84 11.43 9.98
CA SER A 69 5.60 10.60 10.91
C SER A 69 4.77 10.27 12.15
N ASP A 70 4.85 9.02 12.62
CA ASP A 70 4.19 8.57 13.88
C ASP A 70 4.65 9.36 15.12
N THR A 71 5.71 10.17 15.01
CA THR A 71 6.25 11.04 16.06
C THR A 71 5.51 12.36 16.21
N ALA A 72 4.61 12.70 15.29
CA ALA A 72 3.83 13.92 15.41
C ALA A 72 2.67 13.66 16.38
N GLU A 73 2.84 13.99 17.66
CA GLU A 73 1.73 14.30 18.55
C GLU A 73 1.03 15.61 18.10
N SER A 74 0.65 15.69 16.81
CA SER A 74 -0.11 16.81 16.29
C SER A 74 -1.58 16.57 16.62
N PRO A 75 -2.21 17.46 17.42
CA PRO A 75 -3.64 17.38 17.67
C PRO A 75 -4.40 17.44 16.33
N GLY A 76 -5.17 16.39 16.02
CA GLY A 76 -6.03 16.34 14.83
C GLY A 76 -5.62 15.37 13.72
N LEU A 77 -4.55 14.59 13.89
CA LEU A 77 -4.17 13.54 12.94
C LEU A 77 -5.16 12.38 12.90
N ILE A 78 -5.45 11.87 11.70
CA ILE A 78 -6.23 10.63 11.54
C ILE A 78 -5.37 9.46 12.04
N LYS A 79 -5.86 8.79 13.10
CA LYS A 79 -5.20 7.61 13.66
C LYS A 79 -5.24 6.46 12.65
N ILE A 80 -4.09 5.83 12.42
CA ILE A 80 -3.99 4.61 11.61
C ILE A 80 -4.70 3.44 12.33
N PRO A 81 -5.71 2.79 11.71
CA PRO A 81 -6.32 1.58 12.22
C PRO A 81 -5.30 0.46 12.41
N ASP A 82 -5.43 -0.33 13.48
CA ASP A 82 -4.46 -1.38 13.81
C ASP A 82 -4.26 -2.39 12.67
N ALA A 83 -5.31 -2.67 11.89
CA ALA A 83 -5.26 -3.53 10.71
C ALA A 83 -4.27 -3.04 9.63
N PHE A 84 -4.14 -1.72 9.44
CA PHE A 84 -3.29 -1.16 8.38
C PHE A 84 -1.87 -0.83 8.85
N LYS A 85 -1.60 -0.81 10.16
CA LYS A 85 -0.27 -0.46 10.70
C LYS A 85 0.86 -1.31 10.11
N PRO A 86 0.76 -2.66 10.04
CA PRO A 86 1.85 -3.47 9.50
C PRO A 86 2.14 -3.14 8.03
N LEU A 87 1.08 -2.97 7.22
CA LEU A 87 1.22 -2.65 5.80
C LEU A 87 1.80 -1.25 5.58
N ILE A 88 1.31 -0.23 6.30
CA ILE A 88 1.83 1.14 6.21
C ILE A 88 3.31 1.19 6.59
N GLN A 89 3.70 0.47 7.64
CA GLN A 89 5.12 0.34 8.02
C GLN A 89 5.93 -0.35 6.93
N ALA A 90 5.41 -1.43 6.33
CA ALA A 90 6.07 -2.12 5.23
C ALA A 90 6.28 -1.20 4.01
N ILE A 91 5.27 -0.43 3.61
CA ILE A 91 5.36 0.53 2.49
C ILE A 91 6.42 1.60 2.79
N ARG A 92 6.40 2.18 4.00
CA ARG A 92 7.38 3.19 4.42
C ARG A 92 8.80 2.64 4.44
N CYS A 93 9.00 1.45 5.02
CA CYS A 93 10.30 0.80 5.09
C CYS A 93 10.84 0.44 3.70
N PHE A 94 9.98 -0.12 2.83
CA PHE A 94 10.36 -0.46 1.45
C PHE A 94 10.89 0.74 0.69
N ASN A 95 10.18 1.88 0.75
CA ASN A 95 10.54 3.08 0.00
C ASN A 95 11.74 3.84 0.61
N ARG A 96 12.01 3.72 1.91
CA ARG A 96 13.24 4.26 2.53
C ARG A 96 14.50 3.51 2.11
N ASN A 97 14.39 2.22 1.79
CA ASN A 97 15.53 1.39 1.39
C ASN A 97 15.86 1.51 -0.11
N MET A 98 15.01 2.14 -0.92
CA MET A 98 15.25 2.38 -2.34
C MET A 98 15.93 3.72 -2.66
N THR A 99 16.08 4.61 -1.66
CA THR A 99 16.68 5.95 -1.83
C THR A 99 18.17 6.03 -1.47
N THR A 100 18.85 4.89 -1.33
CA THR A 100 20.31 4.76 -1.12
C THR A 100 20.95 3.93 -2.22
#